data_AF-A0A526YG05-F1
#
_entry.id   AF-A0A526YG05-F1
#
_cell.length_a   1.000
_cell.length_b   1.000
_cell.length_c   1.000
_cell.angle_alpha   90.00
_cell.angle_beta   90.00
_cell.angle_gamma   90.00
#
_symmetry.space_group_name_H-M   'P 1'
#
loop_
_entity.id
_entity.type
_entity.pdbx_description
1 polymer ?
#
loop_
_entity_poly.entity_id
_entity_poly.type
_entity_poly.pdbx_seq_one_letter_code
_entity_poly.pdbx_strand_id
1 'polypeptide(L)'
;TEVVGYAGHAPKIVSFPLSEVRRLTGTEVPMEESLAILSRLGFKPEGAGDVVNVAVPSWRPDVDGKADLVEEVMRIHGVDNIAPQPLGAHDAVNAKILTVLQ
;
A
#
# COMPACT_ATOMS: atom_id res chain seq x y z
N THR A 1 33.55 -2.06 28.36
CA THR A 1 32.49 -3.10 28.28
C THR A 1 32.38 -3.51 26.84
N GLU A 2 32.89 -4.69 26.49
CA GLU A 2 32.86 -5.21 25.12
C GLU A 2 31.51 -5.90 24.89
N VAL A 3 30.72 -5.40 23.94
CA VAL A 3 29.45 -6.02 23.58
C VAL A 3 29.76 -7.18 22.63
N VAL A 4 29.80 -8.40 23.16
CA VAL A 4 29.96 -9.62 22.36
C VAL A 4 28.58 -10.11 21.94
N GLY A 5 28.31 -10.22 20.62
CA GLY A 5 27.09 -10.84 20.08
C GLY A 5 26.03 -9.92 19.46
N TYR A 6 26.28 -8.61 19.32
CA TYR A 6 25.35 -7.73 18.59
C TYR A 6 25.52 -7.88 17.07
N ALA A 7 24.57 -8.52 16.41
CA ALA A 7 24.60 -8.79 14.96
C ALA A 7 24.13 -7.59 14.08
N GLY A 8 23.78 -6.44 14.67
CA GLY A 8 23.15 -5.35 13.94
C GLY A 8 21.68 -5.61 13.62
N HIS A 9 20.95 -4.54 13.29
CA HIS A 9 19.58 -4.66 12.77
C HIS A 9 19.63 -4.76 11.24
N ALA A 10 19.16 -5.89 10.68
CA ALA A 10 18.95 -6.03 9.25
C ALA A 10 17.62 -5.37 8.85
N PRO A 11 17.61 -4.37 7.94
CA PRO A 11 16.38 -3.74 7.49
C PRO A 11 15.51 -4.74 6.72
N LYS A 12 14.20 -4.74 7.02
CA LYS A 12 13.22 -5.51 6.24
C LYS A 12 13.16 -4.93 4.82
N ILE A 13 13.24 -5.79 3.81
CA ILE A 13 13.13 -5.41 2.40
C ILE A 13 11.80 -5.89 1.86
N VAL A 14 11.02 -4.98 1.28
CA VAL A 14 9.73 -5.28 0.65
C VAL A 14 9.88 -5.12 -0.86
N SER A 15 9.55 -6.17 -1.61
CA SER A 15 9.43 -6.08 -3.07
C SER A 15 8.13 -5.37 -3.43
N PHE A 16 8.24 -4.23 -4.10
CA PHE A 16 7.14 -3.30 -4.34
C PHE A 16 6.96 -3.04 -5.84
N PRO A 17 5.98 -3.71 -6.47
CA PRO A 17 5.53 -3.35 -7.81
C PRO A 17 4.77 -2.03 -7.77
N LEU A 18 5.22 -1.03 -8.54
CA LEU A 18 4.60 0.30 -8.55
C LEU A 18 3.17 0.29 -9.12
N SER A 19 2.84 -0.73 -9.92
CA SER A 19 1.48 -0.99 -10.39
C SER A 19 0.48 -1.31 -9.26
N GLU A 20 0.95 -1.70 -8.08
CA GLU A 20 0.10 -1.97 -6.92
C GLU A 20 -0.63 -0.73 -6.41
N VAL A 21 -0.03 0.46 -6.57
CA VAL A 21 -0.64 1.72 -6.19
C VAL A 21 -1.97 1.88 -6.92
N ARG A 22 -1.94 1.82 -8.26
CA ARG A 22 -3.14 1.89 -9.10
C ARG A 22 -4.09 0.72 -8.84
N ARG A 23 -3.57 -0.49 -8.67
CA ARG A 23 -4.38 -1.71 -8.46
C ARG A 23 -5.22 -1.64 -7.19
N LEU A 24 -4.66 -1.12 -6.10
CA LEU A 24 -5.32 -1.10 -4.78
C LEU A 24 -6.16 0.16 -4.55
N THR A 25 -5.82 1.27 -5.19
CA THR A 25 -6.42 2.58 -4.90
C THR A 25 -7.29 3.09 -6.04
N GLY A 26 -7.09 2.58 -7.26
CA GLY A 26 -7.73 3.08 -8.46
C GLY A 26 -7.15 4.40 -8.98
N THR A 27 -6.17 4.99 -8.28
CA THR A 27 -5.55 6.27 -8.63
C THR A 27 -4.19 6.07 -9.28
N GLU A 28 -3.91 6.86 -10.33
CA GLU A 28 -2.63 6.83 -11.03
C GLU A 28 -1.67 7.84 -10.40
N VAL A 29 -0.68 7.34 -9.66
CA VAL A 29 0.40 8.16 -9.09
C VAL A 29 1.66 7.92 -9.90
N PRO A 30 2.34 8.98 -10.39
CA PRO A 30 3.62 8.83 -11.08
C PRO A 30 4.63 8.02 -10.23
N MET A 31 5.40 7.17 -10.91
CA MET A 31 6.41 6.33 -10.25
C MET A 31 7.41 7.19 -9.46
N GLU A 32 7.92 8.26 -10.08
CA GLU A 32 8.86 9.18 -9.45
C GLU A 32 8.27 9.83 -8.18
N GLU A 33 6.99 10.20 -8.20
CA GLU A 33 6.31 10.78 -7.06
C GLU A 33 6.17 9.76 -5.92
N SER A 34 5.75 8.53 -6.23
CA SER A 34 5.63 7.44 -5.25
C SER A 34 6.97 7.17 -4.56
N LEU A 35 8.05 7.08 -5.34
CA LEU A 35 9.40 6.86 -4.82
C LEU A 35 9.92 8.05 -3.99
N ALA A 36 9.62 9.28 -4.42
CA ALA A 36 9.97 10.49 -3.68
C ALA A 36 9.25 10.56 -2.33
N ILE A 37 7.96 10.21 -2.28
CA ILE A 37 7.17 10.14 -1.04
C ILE A 37 7.79 9.12 -0.08
N LEU A 38 8.02 7.89 -0.52
CA LEU A 38 8.62 6.84 0.30
C LEU A 38 10.01 7.27 0.81
N SER A 39 10.83 7.87 -0.05
CA SER A 39 12.14 8.38 0.34
C SER A 39 12.06 9.46 1.42
N ARG A 40 11.10 10.39 1.31
CA ARG A 40 10.87 11.46 2.30
C ARG A 40 10.38 10.93 3.64
N LEU A 41 9.65 9.81 3.65
CA LEU A 41 9.20 9.13 4.85
C LEU A 41 10.30 8.26 5.51
N GLY A 42 11.48 8.19 4.90
CA GLY A 42 12.63 7.46 5.42
C GLY A 42 12.75 6.01 4.95
N PHE A 43 11.88 5.57 4.03
CA PHE A 43 12.10 4.32 3.30
C PHE A 43 13.24 4.49 2.29
N LYS A 44 13.89 3.40 1.90
CA LYS A 44 14.94 3.42 0.87
C LYS A 44 14.53 2.55 -0.30
N PRO A 45 13.85 3.11 -1.31
CA PRO A 45 13.60 2.39 -2.55
C PRO A 45 14.90 2.26 -3.36
N GLU A 46 15.18 1.05 -3.81
CA GLU A 46 16.33 0.70 -4.64
C GLU A 46 15.86 -0.11 -5.85
N GLY A 47 16.41 0.21 -7.02
CA GLY A 47 16.08 -0.44 -8.28
C GLY A 47 15.50 0.54 -9.32
N ALA A 48 15.33 0.04 -10.54
CA ALA A 48 14.74 0.76 -11.65
C ALA A 48 13.77 -0.18 -12.40
N GLY A 49 12.67 0.38 -12.90
CA GLY A 49 11.62 -0.36 -13.59
C GLY A 49 10.34 -0.50 -12.76
N ASP A 50 9.53 -1.50 -13.11
CA ASP A 50 8.17 -1.65 -12.57
C ASP A 50 8.12 -2.15 -11.12
N VAL A 51 9.19 -2.81 -10.66
CA VAL A 51 9.31 -3.37 -9.32
C VAL A 51 10.59 -2.86 -8.67
N VAL A 52 10.45 -2.30 -7.48
CA VAL A 52 11.57 -1.79 -6.67
C VAL A 52 11.65 -2.55 -5.35
N ASN A 53 12.84 -2.62 -4.76
CA ASN A 53 13.02 -3.13 -3.41
C ASN A 53 13.04 -1.96 -2.44
N VAL A 54 12.19 -1.98 -1.43
CA VAL A 54 12.06 -0.89 -0.47
C VAL A 54 12.53 -1.35 0.90
N ALA A 55 13.60 -0.73 1.40
CA ALA A 55 14.05 -0.97 2.76
C ALA A 55 13.17 -0.20 3.76
N VAL A 56 12.63 -0.92 4.72
CA VAL A 56 11.79 -0.38 5.80
C VAL A 56 12.68 0.17 6.91
N PRO A 57 12.46 1.42 7.37
CA PRO A 57 13.21 1.99 8.48
C PRO A 57 12.87 1.27 9.79
N SER A 58 13.85 1.14 10.69
CA SER A 58 13.73 0.32 11.91
C SER A 58 12.62 0.77 12.88
N TRP A 59 12.20 2.03 12.81
CA TRP A 59 11.12 2.59 13.63
C TRP A 59 9.71 2.38 13.05
N ARG A 60 9.59 1.67 11.92
CA ARG A 60 8.31 1.33 11.26
C ARG A 60 8.02 -0.18 11.32
N PRO A 61 7.77 -0.74 12.52
CA PRO A 61 7.44 -2.15 12.67
C PRO A 61 6.06 -2.51 12.08
N ASP A 62 5.23 -1.50 11.83
CA ASP A 62 3.89 -1.57 11.24
C ASP A 62 3.90 -1.88 9.73
N VAL A 63 5.05 -1.79 9.08
CA VAL A 63 5.18 -2.05 7.63
C VAL A 63 5.74 -3.45 7.41
N ASP A 64 4.97 -4.29 6.72
CA ASP A 64 5.33 -5.67 6.41
C ASP A 64 5.26 -5.99 4.91
N GLY A 65 4.37 -5.34 4.18
CA GLY A 65 4.12 -5.66 2.79
C GLY A 65 3.86 -4.48 1.88
N LYS A 66 3.58 -4.82 0.61
CA LYS A 66 3.30 -3.85 -0.45
C LYS A 66 2.09 -2.98 -0.17
N ALA A 67 1.06 -3.51 0.50
CA ALA A 67 -0.15 -2.77 0.82
C ALA A 67 0.13 -1.61 1.78
N ASP A 68 0.98 -1.83 2.78
CA ASP A 68 1.38 -0.80 3.74
C ASP A 68 2.15 0.32 3.03
N LEU A 69 3.02 -0.02 2.07
CA LEU A 69 3.70 0.98 1.23
C LEU A 69 2.72 1.78 0.36
N VAL A 70 1.67 1.14 -0.17
CA VAL A 70 0.61 1.85 -0.91
C VAL A 70 -0.16 2.79 0.01
N GLU A 71 -0.47 2.37 1.24
CA GLU A 71 -1.12 3.23 2.24
C GLU A 71 -0.28 4.47 2.53
N GLU A 72 1.02 4.32 2.72
CA GLU A 72 1.94 5.45 2.95
C GLU A 72 1.97 6.44 1.78
N VAL A 73 2.02 5.92 0.54
CA VAL A 73 1.98 6.75 -0.67
C VAL A 73 0.65 7.52 -0.73
N MET A 74 -0.47 6.84 -0.52
CA MET A 74 -1.80 7.47 -0.57
C MET A 74 -2.04 8.47 0.55
N ARG A 75 -1.54 8.20 1.76
CA ARG A 75 -1.68 9.12 2.88
C ARG A 75 -1.02 10.47 2.59
N ILE A 76 0.10 10.47 1.86
CA ILE A 76 0.82 11.70 1.49
C ILE A 76 0.28 12.30 0.20
N HIS A 77 -0.07 11.49 -0.80
CA HIS A 77 -0.63 11.97 -2.07
C HIS A 77 -2.05 12.57 -1.89
N GLY A 78 -2.81 12.09 -0.92
CA GLY A 78 -4.14 12.59 -0.56
C GLY A 78 -5.24 11.57 -0.86
N VAL A 79 -5.99 11.20 0.17
CA VAL A 79 -7.12 10.25 0.07
C VAL A 79 -8.27 10.83 -0.77
N ASP A 80 -8.38 12.16 -0.82
CA ASP A 80 -9.39 12.86 -1.62
C ASP A 80 -9.25 12.60 -3.13
N ASN A 81 -8.08 12.14 -3.59
CA ASN A 81 -7.83 11.76 -4.97
C ASN A 81 -8.31 10.34 -5.32
N ILE A 82 -8.89 9.60 -4.36
CA ILE A 82 -9.45 8.27 -4.58
C ILE A 82 -10.89 8.41 -5.02
N ALA A 83 -11.18 8.04 -6.28
CA ALA A 83 -12.53 8.08 -6.81
C ALA A 83 -13.43 7.03 -6.12
N PRO A 84 -14.62 7.42 -5.61
CA PRO A 84 -15.55 6.47 -5.03
C PRO A 84 -16.04 5.49 -6.10
N GLN A 85 -15.73 4.21 -5.90
CA GLN A 85 -16.18 3.11 -6.75
C GLN A 85 -17.31 2.37 -6.02
N PRO A 86 -18.58 2.50 -6.46
CA PRO A 86 -19.67 1.74 -5.88
C PRO A 86 -19.42 0.24 -6.10
N LEU A 87 -19.68 -0.57 -5.08
CA LEU A 87 -19.65 -2.02 -5.22
C LEU A 87 -20.66 -2.42 -6.30
N GLY A 88 -20.27 -3.36 -7.15
CA GLY A 88 -21.18 -3.95 -8.12
C GLY A 88 -22.41 -4.49 -7.39
N ALA A 89 -23.59 -4.31 -7.98
CA ALA A 89 -24.80 -4.92 -7.45
C ALA A 89 -24.59 -6.44 -7.46
N HIS A 90 -24.51 -7.06 -6.27
CA HIS A 90 -24.66 -8.50 -6.17
C HIS A 90 -26.11 -8.85 -6.54
N ASP A 91 -26.28 -9.81 -7.44
CA ASP A 91 -27.62 -10.28 -7.80
C ASP A 91 -28.41 -10.70 -6.54
N ALA A 92 -29.61 -10.15 -6.41
CA ALA A 92 -30.74 -10.68 -5.65
C ALA A 92 -30.78 -10.57 -4.10
N VAL A 93 -30.57 -9.39 -3.51
CA VAL A 93 -31.20 -9.07 -2.20
C VAL A 93 -32.50 -8.28 -2.31
N ASN A 94 -32.84 -7.78 -3.50
CA ASN A 94 -34.10 -7.06 -3.79
C ASN A 94 -35.14 -7.93 -4.50
N ALA A 95 -35.09 -9.27 -4.36
CA ALA A 95 -36.20 -10.09 -4.79
C ALA A 95 -37.42 -9.70 -3.94
N LYS A 96 -38.48 -9.19 -4.58
CA LYS A 96 -39.72 -8.82 -3.91
C LYS A 96 -40.21 -9.98 -3.05
N ILE A 97 -40.10 -9.88 -1.73
CA ILE A 97 -40.82 -10.77 -0.81
C ILE A 97 -42.26 -10.24 -0.74
N LEU A 98 -43.06 -10.57 -1.75
CA LEU A 98 -44.50 -10.46 -1.66
C LEU A 98 -45.06 -11.86 -1.40
N THR A 99 -45.12 -12.26 -0.13
CA THR A 99 -46.10 -13.28 0.26
C THR A 99 -47.43 -12.55 0.45
N VAL A 100 -48.24 -12.51 -0.61
CA VAL A 100 -49.70 -12.37 -0.45
C VAL A 100 -50.24 -13.78 -0.29
N LEU A 101 -50.65 -14.14 0.92
CA LEU A 101 -51.56 -15.26 1.13
C LEU A 101 -52.74 -14.77 1.97
N GLN A 102 -53.91 -14.99 1.38
CA GLN A 102 -55.27 -14.75 1.89
C GLN A 102 -55.54 -15.44 3.22
#